data_AF-A0A7W6S4F5-F1
#
_entry.id   AF-A0A7W6S4F5-F1
#
_cell.length_a   1.000
_cell.length_b   1.000
_cell.length_c   1.000
_cell.angle_alpha   90.00
_cell.angle_beta   90.00
_cell.angle_gamma   90.00
#
_symmetry.space_group_name_H-M   'P 1'
#
loop_
_entity.id
_entity.type
_entity.pdbx_description
1 polymer ?
#
loop_
_entity_poly.entity_id
_entity_poly.type
_entity_poly.pdbx_seq_one_letter_code
_entity_poly.pdbx_strand_id
1 'polypeptide(L)'
;MAFGCLTLAVGLSGGLVWQSLQSRVVPYVVEVDTFGAARAVAPAVETYQPTDAQIAWHLGRFITNVRSVSTDPVLVRRNWLAAYDLVTDRAAVFLNAHARAAKPFARIGERSVSVQITSVVRASERSFQVAWTEQHFERGSRVATERWTAILTVILRPPRTAEALRANPLGLFITAIDWSRTFETGAPEPSTPAALPEPDPSAPPLERTAP
;
A
#
# COMPACT_ATOMS: atom_id res chain seq x y z
N MET A 1 -10.59 21.94 59.76
CA MET A 1 -9.32 21.68 59.05
C MET A 1 -9.30 20.31 58.35
N ALA A 2 -9.58 19.19 59.04
CA ALA A 2 -9.46 17.85 58.44
C ALA A 2 -10.36 17.57 57.20
N PHE A 3 -11.63 17.98 57.22
CA PHE A 3 -12.54 17.76 56.09
C PHE A 3 -12.13 18.52 54.82
N GLY A 4 -11.55 19.71 54.96
CA GLY A 4 -11.04 20.48 53.83
C GLY A 4 -9.81 19.83 53.19
N CYS A 5 -8.95 19.19 54.00
CA CYS A 5 -7.82 18.43 53.47
C CYS A 5 -8.27 17.17 52.73
N LEU A 6 -9.30 16.48 53.22
CA LEU A 6 -9.84 15.28 52.59
C LEU A 6 -10.44 15.58 51.20
N THR A 7 -11.24 16.64 51.08
CA THR A 7 -11.84 17.02 49.79
C THR A 7 -10.79 17.45 48.77
N LEU A 8 -9.75 18.18 49.21
CA LEU A 8 -8.62 18.56 48.37
C LEU A 8 -7.83 17.33 47.89
N ALA A 9 -7.57 16.37 48.78
CA ALA A 9 -6.85 15.15 48.45
C ALA A 9 -7.62 14.28 47.44
N VAL A 10 -8.94 14.14 47.62
CA VAL A 10 -9.81 13.41 46.67
C VAL A 10 -9.87 14.13 45.32
N GLY A 11 -10.01 15.46 45.31
CA GLY A 11 -10.02 16.26 44.09
C GLY A 11 -8.73 16.15 43.28
N LEU A 12 -7.57 16.26 43.95
CA LEU A 12 -6.26 16.10 43.31
C LEU A 12 -6.04 14.68 42.79
N SER A 13 -6.42 13.66 43.57
CA SER A 13 -6.31 12.26 43.14
C SER A 13 -7.19 11.97 41.93
N GLY A 14 -8.44 12.48 41.93
CA GLY A 14 -9.35 12.38 40.79
C GLY A 14 -8.82 13.10 39.54
N GLY A 15 -8.26 14.30 39.72
CA GLY A 15 -7.62 15.05 38.64
C GLY A 15 -6.41 14.33 38.05
N LEU A 16 -5.58 13.70 38.89
CA LEU A 16 -4.44 12.89 38.45
C LEU A 16 -4.86 11.63 37.69
N VAL A 17 -5.92 10.95 38.13
CA VAL A 17 -6.49 9.81 37.41
C VAL A 17 -7.06 10.25 36.06
N TRP A 18 -7.80 11.36 36.03
CA TRP A 18 -8.31 11.92 34.77
C TRP A 18 -7.18 12.31 33.80
N GLN A 19 -6.10 12.88 34.33
CA GLN A 19 -4.91 13.23 33.54
C GLN A 19 -4.13 12.00 33.06
N SER A 20 -4.03 10.94 33.88
CA SER A 20 -3.31 9.71 33.50
C SER A 20 -4.06 8.90 32.45
N LEU A 21 -5.39 8.97 32.45
CA LEU A 21 -6.23 8.38 31.40
C LEU A 21 -6.09 9.12 30.05
N GLN A 22 -5.66 10.39 30.07
CA GLN A 22 -5.29 11.13 28.86
C GLN A 22 -3.89 10.69 28.38
N SER A 23 -3.80 9.51 27.76
CA SER A 23 -2.61 9.08 27.03
C SER A 23 -2.30 10.05 25.89
N ARG A 24 -1.36 10.97 26.12
CA ARG A 24 -0.78 11.84 25.08
C ARG A 24 0.48 11.19 24.55
N VAL A 25 0.40 10.62 23.35
CA VAL A 25 1.58 10.10 22.64
C VAL A 25 2.15 11.22 21.78
N VAL A 26 3.42 11.55 21.98
CA VAL A 26 4.18 12.45 21.10
C VAL A 26 4.96 11.56 20.11
N PRO A 27 4.51 11.43 18.86
CA PRO A 27 5.24 10.63 17.87
C PRO A 27 6.55 11.32 17.49
N TYR A 28 7.63 10.56 17.41
CA TYR A 28 8.93 11.04 16.89
C TYR A 28 9.13 10.47 15.49
N VAL A 29 9.30 11.34 14.50
CA VAL A 29 9.68 10.96 13.13
C VAL A 29 11.19 11.17 12.99
N VAL A 30 11.89 10.15 12.50
CA VAL A 30 13.30 10.26 12.17
C VAL A 30 13.40 10.35 10.65
N GLU A 31 13.73 11.54 10.15
CA GLU A 31 14.17 11.68 8.77
C GLU A 31 15.64 11.24 8.69
N VAL A 32 15.90 10.20 7.92
CA VAL A 32 17.26 9.80 7.54
C VAL A 32 17.58 10.48 6.21
N ASP A 33 18.59 11.33 6.20
CA ASP A 33 19.12 11.92 4.97
C ASP A 33 19.75 10.83 4.09
N THR A 34 19.90 11.11 2.79
CA THR A 34 20.51 10.24 1.78
C THR A 34 21.92 9.76 2.17
N PHE A 35 22.57 10.46 3.09
CA PHE A 35 23.90 10.16 3.62
C PHE A 35 23.91 9.37 4.94
N GLY A 36 22.76 8.88 5.43
CA GLY A 36 22.68 8.00 6.60
C GLY A 36 22.96 8.66 7.96
N ALA A 37 23.11 9.99 8.00
CA ALA A 37 23.23 10.74 9.25
C ALA A 37 21.85 10.95 9.87
N ALA A 38 21.63 10.42 11.08
CA ALA A 38 20.44 10.68 11.87
C ALA A 38 20.44 12.15 12.31
N ARG A 39 19.58 12.99 11.72
CA ARG A 39 19.41 14.38 12.17
C ARG A 39 18.57 14.40 13.45
N ALA A 40 19.10 15.05 14.49
CA ALA A 40 18.48 15.08 15.82
C ALA A 40 17.13 15.82 15.82
N VAL A 41 16.11 15.02 16.14
CA VAL A 41 14.82 15.24 16.81
C VAL A 41 14.52 16.68 17.30
N ALA A 42 13.64 17.39 16.58
CA ALA A 42 12.84 18.47 17.16
C ALA A 42 11.54 17.88 17.74
N PRO A 43 10.98 18.41 18.84
CA PRO A 43 9.61 18.09 19.25
C PRO A 43 8.68 18.33 18.06
N ALA A 44 7.68 17.47 17.85
CA ALA A 44 6.72 17.51 16.75
C ALA A 44 5.87 18.80 16.72
N VAL A 45 6.50 19.93 16.39
CA VAL A 45 5.87 21.24 16.16
C VAL A 45 5.77 21.51 14.65
N GLU A 46 6.57 20.83 13.82
CA GLU A 46 6.31 20.77 12.40
C GLU A 46 5.18 19.78 12.10
N THR A 47 4.16 20.27 11.41
CA THR A 47 3.09 19.45 10.86
C THR A 47 3.71 18.44 9.90
N TYR A 48 4.01 17.23 10.40
CA TYR A 48 4.58 16.15 9.58
C TYR A 48 3.68 15.89 8.37
N GLN A 49 4.21 16.10 7.17
CA GLN A 49 3.55 15.81 5.90
C GLN A 49 4.26 14.62 5.24
N PRO A 50 3.62 13.44 5.18
CA PRO A 50 4.17 12.30 4.47
C PRO A 50 4.46 12.62 3.01
N THR A 51 5.60 12.16 2.53
CA THR A 51 5.98 12.28 1.12
C THR A 51 5.08 11.42 0.23
N ASP A 52 4.96 11.80 -1.04
CA ASP A 52 4.20 11.03 -2.03
C ASP A 52 4.68 9.59 -2.15
N ALA A 53 5.99 9.35 -2.04
CA ALA A 53 6.57 8.01 -2.06
C ALA A 53 6.10 7.16 -0.85
N GLN A 54 6.03 7.76 0.34
CA GLN A 54 5.53 7.08 1.54
C GLN A 54 4.04 6.74 1.40
N ILE A 55 3.23 7.67 0.89
CA ILE A 55 1.81 7.44 0.63
C ILE A 55 1.66 6.34 -0.44
N ALA A 56 2.37 6.45 -1.55
CA ALA A 56 2.33 5.51 -2.65
C ALA A 56 2.64 4.07 -2.21
N TRP A 57 3.65 3.88 -1.35
CA TRP A 57 3.98 2.58 -0.80
C TRP A 57 2.83 1.99 0.02
N HIS A 58 2.19 2.79 0.88
CA HIS A 58 1.06 2.32 1.70
C HIS A 58 -0.17 1.98 0.84
N LEU A 59 -0.43 2.75 -0.22
CA LEU A 59 -1.53 2.50 -1.15
C LEU A 59 -1.29 1.22 -1.99
N GLY A 60 -0.06 1.00 -2.46
CA GLY A 60 0.30 -0.25 -3.13
C GLY A 60 0.14 -1.46 -2.20
N ARG A 61 0.55 -1.33 -0.94
CA ARG A 61 0.35 -2.37 0.08
C ARG A 61 -1.12 -2.61 0.40
N PHE A 62 -1.93 -1.56 0.46
CA PHE A 62 -3.39 -1.67 0.63
C PHE A 62 -4.02 -2.49 -0.50
N ILE A 63 -3.73 -2.16 -1.76
CA ILE A 63 -4.24 -2.92 -2.91
C ILE A 63 -3.78 -4.37 -2.85
N THR A 64 -2.50 -4.60 -2.55
CA THR A 64 -1.96 -5.96 -2.40
C THR A 64 -2.70 -6.74 -1.31
N ASN A 65 -2.93 -6.15 -0.14
CA ASN A 65 -3.61 -6.81 0.97
C ASN A 65 -5.07 -7.20 0.63
N VAL A 66 -5.79 -6.33 -0.07
CA VAL A 66 -7.22 -6.54 -0.38
C VAL A 66 -7.42 -7.49 -1.56
N ARG A 67 -6.56 -7.38 -2.59
CA ARG A 67 -6.73 -8.08 -3.86
C ARG A 67 -5.98 -9.41 -3.92
N SER A 68 -4.97 -9.62 -3.08
CA SER A 68 -4.28 -10.91 -3.01
C SER A 68 -5.07 -11.94 -2.22
N VAL A 69 -4.98 -13.19 -2.67
CA VAL A 69 -5.56 -14.33 -1.95
C VAL A 69 -4.46 -15.37 -1.80
N SER A 70 -4.05 -15.60 -0.55
CA SER A 70 -3.09 -16.64 -0.21
C SER A 70 -3.82 -17.97 0.01
N THR A 71 -3.07 -19.05 -0.16
CA THR A 71 -3.48 -20.42 0.20
C THR A 71 -3.54 -20.59 1.73
N ASP A 72 -2.93 -19.69 2.51
CA ASP A 72 -2.98 -19.68 3.97
C ASP A 72 -4.09 -18.72 4.50
N PRO A 73 -5.10 -19.23 5.23
CA PRO A 73 -6.18 -18.41 5.80
C PRO A 73 -5.71 -17.37 6.81
N VAL A 74 -4.64 -17.64 7.56
CA VAL A 74 -4.09 -16.71 8.56
C VAL A 74 -3.55 -15.47 7.86
N LEU A 75 -2.84 -15.69 6.75
CA LEU A 75 -2.28 -14.64 5.91
C LEU A 75 -3.38 -13.79 5.27
N VAL A 76 -4.42 -14.42 4.72
CA VAL A 76 -5.59 -13.71 4.17
C VAL A 76 -6.23 -12.85 5.26
N ARG A 77 -6.53 -13.41 6.44
CA ARG A 77 -7.13 -12.64 7.54
C ARG A 77 -6.27 -11.45 7.95
N ARG A 78 -4.96 -11.65 8.12
CA ARG A 78 -4.02 -10.58 8.49
C ARG A 78 -4.00 -9.46 7.46
N ASN A 79 -4.00 -9.80 6.17
CA ASN A 79 -4.04 -8.81 5.10
C ASN A 79 -5.31 -7.96 5.15
N TRP A 80 -6.47 -8.59 5.34
CA TRP A 80 -7.74 -7.88 5.47
C TRP A 80 -7.78 -6.97 6.70
N LEU A 81 -7.31 -7.42 7.86
CA LEU A 81 -7.23 -6.57 9.06
C LEU A 81 -6.33 -5.35 8.83
N ALA A 82 -5.15 -5.55 8.24
CA ALA A 82 -4.24 -4.45 7.90
C ALA A 82 -4.84 -3.48 6.86
N ALA A 83 -5.72 -3.96 5.98
CA ALA A 83 -6.45 -3.08 5.06
C ALA A 83 -7.52 -2.25 5.79
N TYR A 84 -8.19 -2.83 6.80
CA TYR A 84 -9.17 -2.11 7.61
C TYR A 84 -8.55 -0.98 8.44
N ASP A 85 -7.30 -1.12 8.86
CA ASP A 85 -6.56 -0.06 9.58
C ASP A 85 -6.30 1.21 8.74
N LEU A 86 -6.41 1.10 7.41
CA LEU A 86 -6.13 2.17 6.45
C LEU A 86 -7.39 2.79 5.82
N VAL A 87 -8.59 2.35 6.18
CA VAL A 87 -9.85 2.84 5.57
C VAL A 87 -10.69 3.60 6.59
N THR A 88 -11.47 4.55 6.09
CA THR A 88 -12.57 5.17 6.86
C THR A 88 -13.83 4.31 6.80
N ASP A 89 -14.80 4.58 7.67
CA ASP A 89 -16.09 3.87 7.69
C ASP A 89 -16.80 3.88 6.33
N ARG A 90 -16.70 5.00 5.60
CA ARG A 90 -17.26 5.13 4.25
C ARG A 90 -16.62 4.15 3.27
N ALA A 91 -15.29 4.09 3.24
CA ALA A 91 -14.56 3.17 2.37
C ALA A 91 -14.73 1.71 2.81
N ALA A 92 -14.90 1.46 4.12
CA ALA A 92 -15.16 0.14 4.66
C ALA A 92 -16.46 -0.47 4.09
N VAL A 93 -17.49 0.34 3.79
CA VAL A 93 -18.71 -0.15 3.13
C VAL A 93 -18.41 -0.75 1.75
N PHE A 94 -17.61 -0.06 0.94
CA PHE A 94 -17.17 -0.55 -0.38
C PHE A 94 -16.35 -1.84 -0.23
N LEU A 95 -15.39 -1.84 0.71
CA LEU A 95 -14.52 -2.97 0.98
C LEU A 95 -15.30 -4.22 1.43
N ASN A 96 -16.31 -4.04 2.29
CA ASN A 96 -17.22 -5.10 2.71
C ASN A 96 -18.06 -5.67 1.56
N ALA A 97 -18.57 -4.80 0.68
CA ALA A 97 -19.28 -5.24 -0.51
C ALA A 97 -18.39 -6.09 -1.43
N HIS A 98 -17.14 -5.64 -1.63
CA HIS A 98 -16.14 -6.41 -2.37
C HIS A 98 -15.85 -7.77 -1.72
N ALA A 99 -15.62 -7.82 -0.41
CA ALA A 99 -15.34 -9.05 0.33
C ALA A 99 -16.46 -10.10 0.16
N ARG A 100 -17.72 -9.67 0.18
CA ARG A 100 -18.89 -10.54 -0.02
C ARG A 100 -18.97 -11.10 -1.45
N ALA A 101 -18.64 -10.29 -2.45
CA ALA A 101 -18.65 -10.70 -3.85
C ALA A 101 -17.47 -11.64 -4.17
N ALA A 102 -16.26 -11.28 -3.74
CA ALA A 102 -15.04 -12.04 -4.01
C ALA A 102 -14.94 -13.33 -3.19
N LYS A 103 -15.53 -13.36 -1.99
CA LYS A 103 -15.46 -14.47 -1.02
C LYS A 103 -14.02 -15.01 -0.83
N PRO A 104 -13.08 -14.18 -0.35
CA PRO A 104 -11.66 -14.52 -0.30
C PRO A 104 -11.34 -15.78 0.54
N PHE A 105 -12.23 -16.16 1.45
CA PHE A 105 -12.07 -17.35 2.29
C PHE A 105 -12.69 -18.63 1.73
N ALA A 106 -13.47 -18.56 0.65
CA ALA A 106 -14.25 -19.71 0.16
C ALA A 106 -13.44 -20.74 -0.63
N ARG A 107 -12.26 -20.37 -1.17
CA ARG A 107 -11.44 -21.21 -2.07
C ARG A 107 -9.99 -21.34 -1.58
N ILE A 108 -9.78 -21.17 -0.28
CA ILE A 108 -8.46 -21.30 0.35
C ILE A 108 -7.97 -22.74 0.14
N GLY A 109 -6.72 -22.90 -0.29
CA GLY A 109 -6.18 -24.22 -0.66
C GLY A 109 -6.21 -24.52 -2.16
N GLU A 110 -7.21 -24.00 -2.88
CA GLU A 110 -7.44 -24.34 -4.30
C GLU A 110 -6.97 -23.26 -5.26
N ARG A 111 -7.27 -22.00 -4.92
CA ARG A 111 -6.97 -20.83 -5.75
C ARG A 111 -6.13 -19.83 -4.96
N SER A 112 -5.17 -19.22 -5.62
CA SER A 112 -4.44 -18.07 -5.11
C SER A 112 -4.38 -16.97 -6.15
N VAL A 113 -4.28 -15.73 -5.66
CA VAL A 113 -4.16 -14.53 -6.48
C VAL A 113 -2.94 -13.77 -6.02
N SER A 114 -1.96 -13.64 -6.90
CA SER A 114 -0.78 -12.81 -6.70
C SER A 114 -1.03 -11.43 -7.30
N VAL A 115 -0.66 -10.39 -6.57
CA VAL A 115 -0.84 -8.98 -6.97
C VAL A 115 0.53 -8.34 -7.10
N GLN A 116 0.82 -7.77 -8.26
CA GLN A 116 2.03 -7.03 -8.52
C GLN A 116 1.70 -5.58 -8.86
N ILE A 117 2.09 -4.65 -7.98
CA ILE A 117 1.92 -3.21 -8.22
C ILE A 117 2.85 -2.79 -9.36
N THR A 118 2.27 -2.17 -10.38
CA THR A 118 2.98 -1.66 -11.57
C THR A 118 3.35 -0.20 -11.37
N SER A 119 2.41 0.62 -10.92
CA SER A 119 2.66 2.05 -10.67
C SER A 119 1.70 2.61 -9.63
N VAL A 120 2.16 3.63 -8.91
CA VAL A 120 1.33 4.46 -8.03
C VAL A 120 1.71 5.90 -8.30
N VAL A 121 0.77 6.70 -8.79
CA VAL A 121 1.01 8.10 -9.16
C VAL A 121 -0.04 8.99 -8.50
N ARG A 122 0.37 10.18 -8.09
CA ARG A 122 -0.56 11.19 -7.57
C ARG A 122 -1.38 11.75 -8.73
N ALA A 123 -2.71 11.60 -8.65
CA ALA A 123 -3.65 12.10 -9.65
C ALA A 123 -4.23 13.48 -9.26
N SER A 124 -4.33 13.78 -7.96
CA SER A 124 -4.71 15.09 -7.44
C SER A 124 -4.14 15.31 -6.04
N GLU A 125 -4.46 16.44 -5.40
CA GLU A 125 -4.05 16.74 -4.02
C GLU A 125 -4.44 15.63 -3.02
N ARG A 126 -5.55 14.92 -3.29
CA ARG A 126 -6.08 13.89 -2.41
C ARG A 126 -6.31 12.55 -3.09
N SER A 127 -5.95 12.39 -4.37
CA SER A 127 -6.22 11.17 -5.11
C SER A 127 -4.95 10.59 -5.73
N PHE A 128 -4.87 9.27 -5.74
CA PHE A 128 -3.79 8.51 -6.31
C PHE A 128 -4.34 7.47 -7.27
N GLN A 129 -3.70 7.34 -8.42
CA GLN A 129 -3.95 6.26 -9.34
C GLN A 129 -2.97 5.12 -9.06
N VAL A 130 -3.51 3.92 -8.87
CA VAL A 130 -2.73 2.70 -8.66
C VAL A 130 -3.00 1.75 -9.82
N ALA A 131 -1.96 1.30 -10.51
CA ALA A 131 -2.06 0.27 -11.53
C ALA A 131 -1.34 -1.00 -11.05
N TRP A 132 -1.94 -2.15 -11.29
CA TRP A 132 -1.36 -3.44 -10.92
C TRP A 132 -1.78 -4.56 -11.86
N THR A 133 -1.05 -5.66 -11.77
CA THR A 133 -1.35 -6.91 -12.47
C THR A 133 -1.72 -7.99 -11.46
N GLU A 134 -2.76 -8.75 -11.75
CA GLU A 134 -3.19 -9.91 -10.98
C GLU A 134 -2.89 -11.18 -11.74
N GLN A 135 -2.27 -12.14 -11.06
CA GLN A 135 -2.01 -13.46 -11.58
C GLN A 135 -2.81 -14.47 -10.76
N HIS A 136 -3.70 -15.19 -11.43
CA HIS A 136 -4.52 -16.21 -10.81
C HIS A 136 -3.86 -17.56 -10.97
N PHE A 137 -3.80 -18.32 -9.88
CA PHE A 137 -3.25 -19.66 -9.86
C PHE A 137 -4.30 -20.65 -9.36
N GLU A 138 -4.33 -21.84 -9.94
CA GLU A 138 -5.08 -22.99 -9.46
C GLU A 138 -4.11 -24.16 -9.29
N ARG A 139 -4.06 -24.74 -8.07
CA ARG A 139 -3.17 -25.87 -7.75
C ARG A 139 -1.71 -25.66 -8.22
N GLY A 140 -1.21 -24.43 -8.13
CA GLY A 140 0.15 -24.04 -8.50
C GLY A 140 0.36 -23.67 -9.97
N SER A 141 -0.63 -23.86 -10.85
CA SER A 141 -0.54 -23.44 -12.26
C SER A 141 -1.21 -22.09 -12.49
N ARG A 142 -0.59 -21.22 -13.28
CA ARG A 142 -1.15 -19.89 -13.63
C ARG A 142 -2.28 -20.06 -14.66
N VAL A 143 -3.48 -19.62 -14.31
CA VAL A 143 -4.68 -19.76 -15.14
C VAL A 143 -5.12 -18.46 -15.83
N ALA A 144 -4.82 -17.31 -15.24
CA ALA A 144 -5.19 -16.02 -15.81
C ALA A 144 -4.24 -14.90 -15.40
N THR A 145 -4.18 -13.85 -16.20
CA THR A 145 -3.51 -12.59 -15.88
C THR A 145 -4.42 -11.43 -16.24
N GLU A 146 -4.63 -10.53 -15.28
CA GLU A 146 -5.53 -9.39 -15.43
C GLU A 146 -4.81 -8.09 -15.06
N ARG A 147 -5.10 -7.00 -15.77
CA ARG A 147 -4.57 -5.68 -15.44
C ARG A 147 -5.69 -4.81 -14.88
N TRP A 148 -5.37 -4.06 -13.85
CA TRP A 148 -6.32 -3.27 -13.10
C TRP A 148 -5.76 -1.89 -12.83
N THR A 149 -6.67 -0.93 -12.74
CA THR A 149 -6.38 0.44 -12.30
C THR A 149 -7.38 0.84 -11.22
N ALA A 150 -6.93 1.57 -10.21
CA ALA A 150 -7.75 2.15 -9.17
C ALA A 150 -7.48 3.65 -9.02
N ILE A 151 -8.52 4.38 -8.65
CA ILE A 151 -8.41 5.72 -8.09
C ILE A 151 -8.76 5.64 -6.61
N LEU A 152 -7.80 6.01 -5.75
CA LEU A 152 -7.94 6.01 -4.31
C LEU A 152 -7.92 7.44 -3.80
N THR A 153 -8.96 7.85 -3.06
CA THR A 153 -8.98 9.14 -2.37
C THR A 153 -8.52 8.99 -0.93
N VAL A 154 -7.64 9.89 -0.47
CA VAL A 154 -6.97 9.80 0.83
C VAL A 154 -7.13 11.06 1.68
N ILE A 155 -7.04 10.87 2.99
CA ILE A 155 -7.00 11.91 4.00
C ILE A 155 -5.91 11.57 5.02
N LEU A 156 -5.27 12.58 5.61
CA LEU A 156 -4.28 12.40 6.67
C LEU A 156 -4.88 12.81 8.01
N ARG A 157 -4.78 11.93 9.01
CA ARG A 157 -5.21 12.16 10.39
C ARG A 157 -4.09 11.69 11.32
N PRO A 158 -3.30 12.61 11.90
CA PRO A 158 -2.18 12.25 12.76
C PRO A 158 -2.59 11.30 13.89
N PRO A 159 -1.88 10.17 14.10
CA PRO A 159 -2.20 9.23 15.16
C PRO A 159 -1.96 9.88 16.53
N ARG A 160 -2.90 9.67 17.47
CA ARG A 160 -2.85 10.27 18.82
C ARG A 160 -2.51 9.26 19.92
N THR A 161 -2.54 7.96 19.60
CA THR A 161 -2.29 6.86 20.54
C THR A 161 -1.19 5.95 20.00
N ALA A 162 -0.50 5.22 20.89
CA ALA A 162 0.59 4.32 20.50
C ALA A 162 0.08 3.13 19.68
N GLU A 163 -1.17 2.71 19.90
CA GLU A 163 -1.83 1.69 19.10
C GLU A 163 -2.11 2.20 17.68
N ALA A 164 -2.69 3.40 17.54
CA ALA A 164 -2.92 4.01 16.23
C ALA A 164 -1.62 4.26 15.47
N LEU A 165 -0.54 4.64 16.17
CA LEU A 165 0.78 4.83 15.57
C LEU A 165 1.38 3.52 15.04
N ARG A 166 1.19 2.40 15.76
CA ARG A 166 1.66 1.08 15.32
C ARG A 166 0.87 0.54 14.13
N ALA A 167 -0.45 0.75 14.11
CA ALA A 167 -1.31 0.30 13.03
C ALA A 167 -1.14 1.17 11.76
N ASN A 168 -1.06 2.49 11.94
CA ASN A 168 -1.02 3.46 10.85
C ASN A 168 -0.09 4.64 11.20
N PRO A 169 1.23 4.49 11.00
CA PRO A 169 2.21 5.50 11.41
C PRO A 169 2.07 6.83 10.66
N LEU A 170 1.57 6.80 9.43
CA LEU A 170 1.32 8.01 8.63
C LEU A 170 0.01 8.71 8.98
N GLY A 171 -0.90 8.03 9.68
CA GLY A 171 -2.28 8.51 9.81
C GLY A 171 -3.02 8.57 8.47
N LEU A 172 -2.65 7.73 7.50
CA LEU A 172 -3.22 7.71 6.15
C LEU A 172 -4.54 6.94 6.12
N PHE A 173 -5.62 7.59 5.70
CA PHE A 173 -6.92 6.94 5.56
C PHE A 173 -7.49 7.09 4.15
N ILE A 174 -7.97 5.98 3.60
CA ILE A 174 -8.66 5.93 2.31
C ILE A 174 -10.15 6.20 2.55
N THR A 175 -10.72 7.14 1.80
CA THR A 175 -12.13 7.57 1.91
C THR A 175 -12.99 7.11 0.75
N ALA A 176 -12.41 6.97 -0.43
CA ALA A 176 -13.07 6.46 -1.62
C ALA A 176 -12.14 5.52 -2.37
N ILE A 177 -12.74 4.47 -2.93
CA ILE A 177 -12.07 3.43 -3.70
C ILE A 177 -12.91 3.24 -4.95
N ASP A 178 -12.29 3.40 -6.10
CA ASP A 178 -12.85 2.99 -7.38
C ASP A 178 -11.78 2.20 -8.12
N TRP A 179 -12.13 1.04 -8.66
CA TRP A 179 -11.20 0.27 -9.49
C TRP A 179 -11.92 -0.37 -10.66
N SER A 180 -11.18 -0.56 -11.74
CA SER A 180 -11.68 -1.16 -12.97
C SER A 180 -10.60 -1.99 -13.64
N ARG A 181 -11.03 -3.00 -14.40
CA ARG A 181 -10.14 -3.82 -15.22
C ARG A 181 -9.77 -3.05 -16.47
N THR A 182 -8.48 -2.96 -16.75
CA THR A 182 -7.97 -2.36 -17.97
C THR A 182 -7.89 -3.43 -19.05
N PHE A 183 -8.58 -3.21 -20.17
CA PHE A 183 -8.46 -4.04 -21.36
C PHE A 183 -7.48 -3.36 -22.31
N GLU A 184 -6.34 -3.99 -22.58
CA GLU A 184 -5.50 -3.59 -23.71
C GLU A 184 -6.16 -4.14 -24.98
N THR A 185 -6.71 -3.27 -25.80
CA THR A 185 -6.88 -3.57 -27.23
C THR A 185 -5.45 -3.71 -27.78
N GLY A 186 -5.09 -4.90 -28.22
CA GLY A 186 -3.70 -5.31 -28.47
C GLY A 186 -2.83 -4.24 -29.15
N ALA A 187 -1.75 -3.85 -28.48
CA ALA A 187 -0.62 -3.26 -29.16
C ALA A 187 0.07 -4.38 -29.97
N PRO A 188 0.48 -4.12 -31.23
CA PRO A 188 1.11 -5.13 -32.06
C PRO A 188 2.36 -5.67 -31.37
N GLU A 189 2.58 -6.99 -31.45
CA GLU A 189 3.83 -7.62 -31.02
C GLU A 189 5.02 -6.78 -31.51
N PRO A 190 6.06 -6.57 -30.69
CA PRO A 190 7.31 -6.02 -31.20
C PRO A 190 7.75 -6.93 -32.34
N SER A 191 7.68 -6.38 -33.56
CA SER A 191 8.14 -7.04 -34.77
C SER A 191 9.54 -7.54 -34.51
N THR A 192 9.70 -8.87 -34.54
CA THR A 192 11.00 -9.51 -34.58
C THR A 192 11.87 -8.74 -35.57
N PRO A 193 13.07 -8.27 -35.19
CA PRO A 193 13.98 -7.65 -36.14
C PRO A 193 14.15 -8.64 -37.28
N ALA A 194 13.80 -8.21 -38.50
CA ALA A 194 13.96 -9.01 -39.70
C ALA A 194 15.37 -9.63 -39.68
N ALA A 195 15.43 -10.95 -39.77
CA ALA A 195 16.70 -11.67 -39.88
C ALA A 195 17.54 -11.00 -40.97
N LEU A 196 18.78 -10.64 -40.63
CA LEU A 196 19.78 -10.20 -41.59
C LEU A 196 19.79 -11.21 -42.75
N PRO A 197 19.79 -10.78 -44.02
CA PRO A 197 19.87 -11.72 -45.13
C PRO A 197 21.15 -12.56 -44.98
N GLU A 198 21.00 -13.89 -45.07
CA GLU A 198 22.13 -14.81 -45.12
C GLU A 198 23.12 -14.35 -46.22
N PRO A 199 24.44 -14.37 -45.96
CA PRO A 199 25.41 -14.09 -46.99
C PRO A 199 25.31 -15.14 -48.09
N ASP A 200 25.14 -14.67 -49.33
CA ASP A 200 25.06 -15.49 -50.54
C ASP A 200 26.29 -16.43 -50.65
N PRO A 201 26.10 -17.76 -50.69
CA PRO A 201 27.19 -18.72 -50.82
C PRO A 201 27.91 -18.64 -52.19
N SER A 202 27.46 -17.78 -53.10
CA SER A 202 28.00 -17.63 -54.46
C SER A 202 29.01 -16.48 -54.60
N ALA A 203 29.33 -15.75 -53.53
CA ALA A 203 30.28 -14.65 -53.59
C ALA A 203 31.73 -15.17 -53.81
N PRO A 204 32.42 -14.78 -54.89
CA PRO A 204 33.80 -15.21 -55.13
C PRO A 204 34.75 -14.60 -54.07
N PRO A 205 35.85 -15.30 -53.70
CA PRO A 205 36.77 -14.80 -52.69
C PRO A 205 37.41 -13.50 -53.15
N LEU A 206 37.36 -12.46 -52.32
CA LEU A 206 38.10 -11.22 -52.54
C LEU A 206 39.61 -11.53 -52.44
N GLU A 207 40.30 -11.54 -53.58
CA GLU A 207 41.76 -11.58 -53.65
C GLU A 207 42.33 -10.37 -52.89
N ARG A 208 42.99 -10.65 -51.75
CA ARG A 208 43.81 -9.66 -51.04
C ARG A 208 45.05 -9.37 -51.89
N THR A 209 45.00 -8.29 -52.66
CA THR A 209 46.20 -7.71 -53.26
C THR A 209 46.79 -6.71 -52.28
N ALA A 210 47.94 -7.04 -51.68
CA ALA A 210 48.79 -6.11 -50.94
C ALA A 210 49.56 -5.22 -51.93
N PRO A 211 49.90 -3.99 -51.53
CA PRO A 211 51.27 -3.75 -51.08
C PRO A 211 51.37 -3.05 -49.72
#